data_AF-A0A7J2R0E4-F1
#
_entry.id   AF-A0A7J2R0E4-F1
#
_cell.length_a   1.000
_cell.length_b   1.000
_cell.length_c   1.000
_cell.angle_alpha   90.00
_cell.angle_beta   90.00
_cell.angle_gamma   90.00
#
_symmetry.space_group_name_H-M   'P 1'
#
loop_
_entity.id
_entity.type
_entity.pdbx_description
1 polymer ?
#
loop_
_entity_poly.entity_id
_entity_poly.type
_entity_poly.pdbx_seq_one_letter_code
_entity_poly.pdbx_strand_id
1 'polypeptide(L)'
;MAFSLPDFDEMLALSDEIGTQATTLGLLKAELKGLISIITREVMSNQNHWITKTKPPAMNYIETTFHRDGYDEFTSTKLNALRVSISEVDGRLEMLKLKFQVYRYQIDVWKADQYAKRSAQY
;
A
#
# COMPACT_ATOMS: atom_id res chain seq x y z
N MET A 1 1.40 37.77 5.52
CA MET A 1 1.92 36.43 5.84
C MET A 1 2.97 36.09 4.81
N ALA A 2 4.21 35.81 5.22
CA ALA A 2 5.23 35.33 4.30
C ALA A 2 4.83 33.91 3.87
N PHE A 3 4.55 33.72 2.58
CA PHE A 3 4.39 32.39 1.99
C PHE A 3 5.79 31.77 1.97
N SER A 4 6.09 30.80 2.82
CA SER A 4 7.31 30.00 2.69
C SER A 4 7.05 28.92 1.65
N LEU A 5 7.83 28.94 0.57
CA LEU A 5 7.85 27.81 -0.35
C LEU A 5 8.35 26.57 0.39
N PRO A 6 7.88 25.36 0.04
CA PRO A 6 8.56 24.14 0.43
C PRO A 6 10.01 24.23 -0.01
N ASP A 7 10.93 23.99 0.91
CA ASP A 7 12.35 23.92 0.55
C ASP A 7 12.67 22.58 -0.12
N PHE A 8 13.85 22.53 -0.75
CA PHE A 8 14.29 21.35 -1.47
C PHE A 8 14.47 20.14 -0.54
N ASP A 9 14.87 20.37 0.70
CA ASP A 9 15.12 19.34 1.70
C ASP A 9 13.81 18.68 2.16
N GLU A 10 12.73 19.45 2.33
CA GLU A 10 11.39 18.93 2.60
C GLU A 10 10.88 18.05 1.44
N MET A 11 11.13 18.45 0.19
CA MET A 11 10.75 17.65 -0.98
C MET A 11 11.56 16.36 -1.08
N LEU A 12 12.86 16.40 -0.80
CA LEU A 12 13.71 15.22 -0.76
C LEU A 12 13.25 14.26 0.34
N ALA A 13 13.01 14.76 1.56
CA ALA A 13 12.52 13.95 2.66
C ALA A 13 11.18 13.27 2.33
N LEU A 14 10.25 13.98 1.68
CA LEU A 14 9.00 13.39 1.19
C LEU A 14 9.24 12.30 0.14
N SER A 15 10.16 12.51 -0.79
CA SER A 15 10.51 11.51 -1.80
C SER A 15 11.08 10.23 -1.16
N ASP A 16 11.96 10.37 -0.17
CA ASP A 16 12.54 9.24 0.55
C ASP A 16 11.49 8.50 1.37
N GLU A 17 10.57 9.23 2.03
CA GLU A 17 9.46 8.63 2.76
C GLU A 17 8.51 7.86 1.82
N ILE A 18 8.20 8.42 0.64
CA ILE A 18 7.41 7.74 -0.40
C ILE A 18 8.10 6.44 -0.83
N GLY A 19 9.40 6.47 -1.11
CA GLY A 19 10.16 5.29 -1.50
C GLY A 19 10.17 4.20 -0.43
N THR A 20 10.32 4.62 0.84
CA THR A 20 10.29 3.72 1.99
C THR A 20 8.92 3.07 2.14
N GLN A 21 7.84 3.85 2.12
CA GLN A 21 6.47 3.33 2.24
C GLN A 21 6.09 2.42 1.05
N ALA A 22 6.51 2.76 -0.16
CA ALA A 22 6.29 1.91 -1.33
C ALA A 22 6.99 0.54 -1.20
N THR A 23 8.21 0.53 -0.66
CA THR A 23 8.95 -0.71 -0.39
C THR A 23 8.25 -1.54 0.68
N THR A 24 7.85 -0.93 1.79
CA THR A 24 7.09 -1.58 2.87
C THR A 24 5.79 -2.19 2.35
N LEU A 25 5.04 -1.45 1.53
CA LEU A 25 3.80 -1.94 0.91
C LEU A 25 4.06 -3.18 0.04
N GLY A 26 5.14 -3.17 -0.74
CA GLY A 26 5.56 -4.31 -1.56
C GLY A 26 5.86 -5.55 -0.71
N LEU A 27 6.60 -5.38 0.39
CA LEU A 27 6.92 -6.47 1.32
C LEU A 27 5.68 -7.05 1.99
N LEU A 28 4.77 -6.20 2.48
CA LEU A 28 3.51 -6.64 3.10
C LEU A 28 2.61 -7.41 2.11
N LYS A 29 2.51 -6.93 0.86
CA LYS A 29 1.77 -7.62 -0.21
C LYS A 29 2.40 -8.98 -0.54
N ALA A 30 3.73 -9.07 -0.55
CA ALA A 30 4.44 -10.32 -0.75
C ALA A 30 4.20 -11.30 0.41
N GLU A 31 4.21 -10.82 1.66
CA GLU A 31 3.91 -11.63 2.83
C GLU A 31 2.47 -12.16 2.80
N LEU A 32 1.48 -11.32 2.47
CA LEU A 32 0.09 -11.74 2.31
C LEU A 32 -0.04 -12.83 1.24
N LYS A 33 0.61 -12.66 0.09
CA LYS A 33 0.63 -13.68 -0.97
C LYS A 33 1.29 -14.99 -0.50
N GLY A 34 2.35 -14.89 0.30
CA GLY A 34 3.00 -16.04 0.93
C GLY A 34 2.04 -16.79 1.86
N LEU A 35 1.32 -16.07 2.72
CA LEU A 35 0.33 -16.67 3.63
C LEU A 35 -0.82 -17.34 2.87
N ILE A 36 -1.33 -16.71 1.81
CA ILE A 36 -2.36 -17.30 0.92
C ILE A 36 -1.87 -18.61 0.28
N SER A 37 -0.60 -18.66 -0.14
CA SER A 37 0.00 -19.88 -0.69
C SER A 37 0.09 -21.00 0.37
N ILE A 38 0.47 -20.66 1.60
CA ILE A 38 0.51 -21.59 2.73
C ILE A 38 -0.90 -22.13 3.02
N ILE A 39 -1.90 -21.25 3.10
CA ILE A 39 -3.31 -21.64 3.30
C ILE A 39 -3.78 -22.59 2.21
N THR A 40 -3.50 -22.25 0.95
CA THR A 40 -3.86 -23.11 -0.19
C THR A 40 -3.23 -24.48 -0.05
N ARG A 41 -1.93 -24.55 0.26
CA ARG A 41 -1.21 -25.80 0.43
C ARG A 41 -1.80 -26.65 1.57
N GLU A 42 -2.08 -26.03 2.72
CA GLU A 42 -2.67 -26.71 3.87
C GLU A 42 -4.03 -27.29 3.51
N VAL A 43 -4.95 -26.47 3.00
CA VAL A 43 -6.31 -26.90 2.64
C VAL A 43 -6.30 -27.97 1.54
N MET A 44 -5.39 -27.88 0.57
CA MET A 44 -5.26 -28.86 -0.51
C MET A 44 -4.65 -30.20 -0.05
N SER A 45 -3.91 -30.23 1.06
CA SER A 45 -3.18 -31.43 1.50
C SER A 45 -3.75 -32.08 2.75
N ASN A 46 -4.52 -31.34 3.55
CA ASN A 46 -5.12 -31.82 4.79
C ASN A 46 -6.62 -32.08 4.61
N GLN A 47 -7.00 -33.37 4.71
CA GLN A 47 -8.38 -33.84 4.51
C GLN A 47 -9.38 -33.28 5.53
N ASN A 48 -8.93 -32.77 6.68
CA ASN A 48 -9.81 -32.18 7.69
C ASN A 48 -10.54 -30.94 7.17
N HIS A 49 -9.99 -30.27 6.15
CA HIS A 49 -10.58 -29.08 5.53
C HIS A 49 -11.41 -29.41 4.29
N TRP A 50 -11.52 -30.69 3.92
CA TRP A 50 -12.22 -31.11 2.71
C TRP A 50 -13.70 -31.33 3.01
N ILE A 51 -14.56 -30.75 2.16
CA ILE A 51 -16.03 -30.95 2.24
C ILE A 51 -16.38 -32.44 2.04
N THR A 52 -15.57 -33.15 1.26
CA THR A 52 -15.71 -34.59 0.99
C THR A 52 -14.39 -35.30 1.27
N LYS A 53 -14.42 -36.48 1.91
CA LYS A 53 -13.21 -37.24 2.28
C LYS A 53 -12.32 -37.67 1.10
N THR A 54 -12.78 -37.53 -0.13
CA THR A 54 -12.15 -38.11 -1.32
C THR A 54 -11.51 -37.09 -2.26
N LYS A 55 -11.79 -35.79 -2.09
CA LYS A 55 -11.23 -34.75 -2.98
C LYS A 55 -11.01 -33.42 -2.24
N PRO A 56 -9.93 -32.70 -2.58
CA PRO A 56 -9.71 -31.36 -2.07
C PRO A 56 -10.78 -30.39 -2.58
N PRO A 57 -11.03 -29.28 -1.86
CA PRO A 57 -11.93 -28.24 -2.32
C PRO A 57 -11.45 -27.61 -3.63
N ALA A 58 -12.39 -27.14 -4.44
CA ALA A 58 -12.06 -26.40 -5.65
C ALA A 58 -11.43 -25.04 -5.30
N MET A 59 -10.53 -24.53 -6.16
CA MET A 59 -9.77 -23.31 -5.87
C MET A 59 -10.66 -22.09 -5.59
N ASN A 60 -11.77 -21.96 -6.33
CA ASN A 60 -12.75 -20.90 -6.10
C ASN A 60 -13.32 -20.93 -4.67
N TYR A 61 -13.58 -22.12 -4.12
CA TYR A 61 -14.02 -22.27 -2.73
C TYR A 61 -12.92 -21.87 -1.75
N ILE A 62 -11.67 -22.27 -2.04
CA ILE A 62 -10.51 -21.92 -1.20
C ILE A 62 -10.32 -20.39 -1.15
N GLU A 63 -10.43 -19.73 -2.30
CA GLU A 63 -10.33 -18.27 -2.41
C GLU A 63 -11.45 -17.56 -1.64
N THR A 64 -12.70 -18.02 -1.75
CA THR A 64 -13.83 -17.34 -1.11
C THR A 64 -13.90 -17.58 0.39
N THR A 65 -13.40 -18.72 0.87
CA THR A 65 -13.56 -19.13 2.26
C THR A 65 -12.24 -19.01 3.01
N PHE A 66 -11.21 -19.77 2.62
CA PHE A 66 -9.98 -19.87 3.40
C PHE A 66 -9.03 -18.70 3.17
N HIS A 67 -8.92 -18.16 1.95
CA HIS A 67 -8.12 -16.93 1.77
C HIS A 67 -8.77 -15.74 2.45
N ARG A 68 -10.10 -15.75 2.58
CA ARG A 68 -10.86 -14.70 3.25
C ARG A 68 -10.77 -14.81 4.77
N ASP A 69 -11.15 -15.95 5.33
CA ASP A 69 -11.42 -16.10 6.75
C ASP A 69 -10.28 -16.82 7.50
N GLY A 70 -9.32 -17.43 6.79
CA GLY A 70 -8.34 -18.36 7.37
C GLY A 70 -8.91 -19.76 7.57
N TYR A 71 -8.06 -20.74 7.88
CA TYR A 71 -8.50 -22.09 8.25
C TYR A 71 -8.49 -22.35 9.77
N ASP A 72 -7.86 -21.45 10.52
CA ASP A 72 -7.82 -21.40 11.99
C ASP A 72 -7.78 -19.94 12.47
N GLU A 73 -7.91 -19.74 13.79
CA GLU A 73 -7.90 -18.39 14.39
C GLU A 73 -6.57 -17.64 14.16
N PHE A 74 -5.45 -18.37 14.16
CA PHE A 74 -4.12 -17.79 13.96
C PHE A 74 -3.97 -17.21 12.55
N THR A 75 -4.30 -17.98 11.52
CA THR A 75 -4.25 -17.55 10.12
C THR A 75 -5.27 -16.47 9.83
N SER A 76 -6.46 -16.55 10.42
CA SER A 76 -7.48 -15.49 10.33
C SER A 76 -6.94 -14.16 10.85
N THR A 77 -6.37 -14.17 12.06
CA THR A 77 -5.78 -12.99 12.70
C THR A 77 -4.64 -12.43 11.86
N LYS A 78 -3.76 -13.30 11.35
CA LYS A 78 -2.62 -12.87 10.54
C LYS A 78 -3.05 -12.28 9.18
N LEU A 79 -4.04 -12.88 8.52
CA LEU A 79 -4.62 -12.34 7.28
C LEU A 79 -5.20 -10.95 7.50
N ASN A 80 -5.98 -10.78 8.57
CA ASN A 80 -6.60 -9.50 8.88
C ASN A 80 -5.57 -8.44 9.26
N ALA A 81 -4.59 -8.78 10.10
CA ALA A 81 -3.50 -7.86 10.45
C ALA A 81 -2.74 -7.39 9.19
N LEU A 82 -2.37 -8.31 8.30
CA LEU A 82 -1.69 -7.96 7.04
C LEU A 82 -2.56 -7.06 6.15
N ARG A 83 -3.85 -7.34 6.01
CA ARG A 83 -4.77 -6.50 5.21
C ARG A 83 -4.92 -5.10 5.76
N VAL A 84 -5.04 -4.97 7.07
CA VAL A 84 -5.11 -3.68 7.75
C VAL A 84 -3.81 -2.91 7.53
N SER A 85 -2.65 -3.52 7.81
CA SER A 85 -1.36 -2.87 7.61
C SER A 85 -1.11 -2.46 6.15
N ILE A 86 -1.53 -3.30 5.18
CA ILE A 86 -1.47 -2.94 3.76
C ILE A 86 -2.31 -1.69 3.50
N SER A 87 -3.55 -1.65 3.99
CA SER A 87 -4.47 -0.54 3.78
C SER A 87 -3.97 0.76 4.41
N GLU A 88 -3.38 0.68 5.61
CA GLU A 88 -2.80 1.82 6.32
C GLU A 88 -1.59 2.39 5.58
N VAL A 89 -0.66 1.53 5.15
CA VAL A 89 0.55 1.93 4.42
C VAL A 89 0.17 2.49 3.04
N ASP A 90 -0.79 1.88 2.35
CA ASP A 90 -1.30 2.35 1.06
C ASP A 90 -1.95 3.74 1.18
N GLY A 91 -2.81 3.92 2.18
CA GLY A 91 -3.43 5.22 2.48
C GLY A 91 -2.39 6.31 2.82
N ARG A 92 -1.38 5.98 3.62
CA ARG A 92 -0.28 6.89 3.94
C ARG A 92 0.54 7.25 2.70
N LEU A 93 0.84 6.26 1.85
CA LEU A 93 1.58 6.46 0.61
C LEU A 93 0.85 7.43 -0.33
N GLU A 94 -0.46 7.26 -0.50
CA GLU A 94 -1.28 8.17 -1.32
C GLU A 94 -1.33 9.59 -0.75
N MET A 95 -1.43 9.74 0.57
CA MET A 95 -1.34 11.05 1.22
C MET A 95 0.02 11.73 0.96
N LEU A 96 1.13 10.99 1.07
CA LEU A 96 2.47 11.52 0.82
C LEU A 96 2.66 11.95 -0.64
N LYS A 97 2.18 11.13 -1.59
CA LYS A 97 2.20 11.46 -3.02
C LYS A 97 1.40 12.73 -3.30
N LEU A 98 0.20 12.86 -2.72
CA LEU A 98 -0.62 14.06 -2.85
C LEU A 98 0.10 15.29 -2.30
N LYS A 99 0.71 15.19 -1.12
CA LYS A 99 1.49 16.28 -0.52
C LYS A 99 2.65 16.71 -1.43
N PHE A 100 3.40 15.75 -1.97
CA PHE A 100 4.48 16.03 -2.90
C PHE A 100 3.98 16.74 -4.18
N GLN A 101 2.83 16.33 -4.73
CA GLN A 101 2.22 17.01 -5.87
C GLN A 101 1.82 18.46 -5.54
N VAL A 102 1.21 18.69 -4.38
CA VAL A 102 0.85 20.05 -3.92
C VAL A 102 2.09 20.93 -3.82
N TYR A 103 3.18 20.42 -3.24
CA TYR A 103 4.44 21.16 -3.12
C TYR A 103 5.02 21.55 -4.47
N ARG A 104 4.99 20.60 -5.42
CA ARG A 104 5.40 20.88 -6.81
C ARG A 104 4.54 21.98 -7.44
N TYR A 105 3.23 21.95 -7.26
CA TYR A 105 2.35 23.00 -7.80
C TYR A 105 2.61 24.37 -7.18
N GLN A 106 2.89 24.45 -5.87
CA GLN A 106 3.26 25.70 -5.22
C GLN A 106 4.54 26.31 -5.83
N ILE A 107 5.54 25.46 -6.11
CA ILE A 107 6.78 25.88 -6.78
C ILE A 107 6.49 26.38 -8.19
N ASP A 108 5.65 25.67 -8.95
CA ASP A 108 5.33 26.05 -10.33
C ASP A 108 4.55 27.37 -10.39
N VAL A 109 3.58 27.58 -9.48
CA VAL A 109 2.86 28.86 -9.34
C VAL A 109 3.82 29.99 -8.99
N TRP A 110 4.73 29.77 -8.04
CA TRP A 110 5.71 30.79 -7.69
C TRP A 110 6.64 31.12 -8.85
N LYS A 111 7.15 30.12 -9.58
CA LYS A 111 7.97 30.35 -10.79
C LYS A 111 7.21 31.23 -11.78
N ALA A 112 5.95 30.91 -12.08
CA ALA A 112 5.11 31.69 -12.99
C ALA A 112 4.95 33.15 -12.53
N ASP A 113 4.70 33.38 -11.24
CA ASP A 113 4.61 34.73 -10.64
C ASP A 113 5.94 35.51 -10.76
N GLN A 114 7.08 34.85 -10.51
CA GLN A 114 8.39 35.47 -10.68
C GLN A 114 8.68 35.84 -12.14
N TYR A 115 8.31 34.97 -13.09
CA TYR A 115 8.43 35.27 -14.52
C TYR A 115 7.58 36.47 -14.91
N ALA A 116 6.30 36.51 -14.50
CA ALA A 116 5.38 37.62 -14.79
C ALA A 116 5.89 38.96 -14.24
N LYS A 117 6.42 38.96 -13.01
CA LYS A 117 7.02 40.15 -12.39
C LYS A 117 8.26 40.64 -13.13
N ARG A 118 9.12 39.72 -13.59
CA ARG A 118 10.30 40.07 -14.39
C ARG A 118 9.92 40.61 -15.77
N SER A 119 8.92 40.04 -16.42
CA SER A 119 8.45 40.53 -17.73
C SER A 119 7.76 41.89 -17.66
N ALA A 120 7.17 42.26 -16.51
CA ALA A 120 6.54 43.57 -16.33
C ALA A 120 7.53 44.71 -16.02
N GLN A 121 8.81 44.38 -15.77
CA GLN A 121 9.89 45.34 -15.54
C GLN A 121 10.66 45.71 -16.82
N TYR A 122 10.30 45.12 -17.96
CA TYR A 122 10.79 45.44 -19.31
C TYR A 122 9.63 45.96 -20.17
#